data_AF-A0A183E625-F1
#
_entry.id   AF-A0A183E625-F1
#
_cell.length_a   1.000
_cell.length_b   1.000
_cell.length_c   1.000
_cell.angle_alpha   90.00
_cell.angle_beta   90.00
_cell.angle_gamma   90.00
#
_symmetry.space_group_name_H-M   'P 1'
#
loop_
_entity.id
_entity.type
_entity.pdbx_description
1 polymer ?
#
loop_
_entity_poly.entity_id
_entity_poly.type
_entity_poly.pdbx_seq_one_letter_code
_entity_poly.pdbx_strand_id
1 'polypeptide(L)'
;MNKFRDGWFTELTPAPLVDCTEESSDDEASGGDALAGGDCAEEKGALWPGQAFSLEVDQVLFHERSKYQDVLVFKSKTYGNVLVLDGVIQCTERDEFAYQEMLTHLAMFNHPMPQDCEIDEMVIDVSRKFLPQMSEAFTSPKLNLVIGDGYDFLKKHENEFDVILTDSSDPIGPAEILYEEEYYKCLEKALRPKGVLASQATG
;
A
#
# COMPACT_ATOMS: atom_id res chain seq x y z
N MET A 1 1.02 18.16 -2.62
CA MET A 1 -0.27 18.70 -2.15
C MET A 1 -0.41 18.38 -0.66
N ASN A 2 -0.69 19.36 0.22
CA ASN A 2 -0.64 19.16 1.68
C ASN A 2 -1.79 18.21 2.11
N LYS A 3 -1.44 16.98 2.53
CA LYS A 3 -2.39 15.88 2.82
C LYS A 3 -3.27 16.14 4.06
N PHE A 4 -2.86 17.07 4.91
CA PHE A 4 -3.64 17.56 6.05
C PHE A 4 -4.27 18.91 5.71
N ARG A 5 -5.60 19.00 5.76
CA ARG A 5 -6.35 20.25 5.61
C ARG A 5 -7.36 20.38 6.73
N ASP A 6 -7.25 21.45 7.51
CA ASP A 6 -8.20 21.78 8.59
C ASP A 6 -8.49 20.63 9.56
N GLY A 7 -7.48 19.80 9.85
CA GLY A 7 -7.62 18.63 10.73
C GLY A 7 -8.14 17.36 10.05
N TRP A 8 -8.29 17.35 8.73
CA TRP A 8 -8.68 16.18 7.95
C TRP A 8 -7.49 15.61 7.20
N PHE A 9 -7.39 14.28 7.21
CA PHE A 9 -6.57 13.53 6.26
C PHE A 9 -7.45 13.16 5.08
N THR A 10 -7.02 13.52 3.87
CA THR A 10 -7.71 13.14 2.63
C THR A 10 -6.80 12.23 1.82
N GLU A 11 -7.26 11.01 1.62
CA GLU A 11 -6.70 10.10 0.63
C GLU A 11 -7.07 10.61 -0.76
N LEU A 12 -6.06 11.14 -1.44
CA LEU A 12 -6.14 11.59 -2.82
C LEU A 12 -5.50 10.52 -3.68
N THR A 13 -6.06 10.28 -4.85
CA THR A 13 -5.40 9.45 -5.84
C THR A 13 -4.02 10.03 -6.11
N PRO A 14 -2.95 9.21 -6.10
CA PRO A 14 -1.62 9.71 -6.41
C PRO A 14 -1.65 10.28 -7.82
N ALA A 15 -1.53 11.62 -7.91
CA ALA A 15 -1.29 12.27 -9.18
C ALA A 15 0.07 11.81 -9.69
N PRO A 16 0.25 11.59 -11.00
CA PRO A 16 1.59 11.35 -11.54
C PRO A 16 2.51 12.49 -11.09
N LEU A 17 3.71 12.13 -10.61
CA LEU A 17 4.72 13.08 -10.15
C LEU A 17 5.12 14.01 -11.29
N VAL A 18 4.46 15.17 -11.40
CA VAL A 18 4.95 16.29 -12.22
C VAL A 18 5.85 17.12 -11.30
N ASP A 19 7.15 17.08 -11.58
CA ASP A 19 8.11 17.98 -10.94
C ASP A 19 7.86 19.38 -11.47
N CYS A 20 7.12 20.20 -10.72
CA CYS A 20 6.91 21.61 -11.02
C CYS A 20 8.14 22.40 -10.61
N THR A 21 9.27 22.20 -11.28
CA THR A 21 10.37 23.14 -11.27
C THR A 21 10.71 23.51 -12.69
N GLU A 22 10.22 24.66 -13.13
CA GLU A 22 11.01 25.68 -13.82
C GLU A 22 10.13 26.93 -14.02
N GLU A 23 10.35 27.93 -13.15
CA GLU A 23 10.04 29.31 -13.49
C GLU A 23 11.07 29.79 -14.52
N SER A 24 10.64 30.39 -15.63
CA SER A 24 11.42 31.42 -16.30
C SER A 24 10.52 32.52 -16.88
N SER A 25 10.46 33.61 -16.11
CA SER A 25 10.65 35.01 -16.48
C SER A 25 10.23 35.54 -17.87
N ASP A 26 9.37 36.56 -17.78
CA ASP A 26 9.42 37.87 -18.46
C ASP A 26 8.62 38.14 -19.76
N ASP A 27 7.63 39.01 -19.56
CA ASP A 27 7.30 40.25 -20.29
C ASP A 27 6.28 40.33 -21.47
N GLU A 28 5.23 41.09 -21.14
CA GLU A 28 4.42 42.08 -21.89
C GLU A 28 3.45 41.70 -23.06
N ALA A 29 2.16 41.88 -22.72
CA ALA A 29 1.12 42.64 -23.42
C ALA A 29 0.74 42.32 -24.89
N SER A 30 -0.46 41.76 -25.07
CA SER A 30 -1.56 42.39 -25.84
C SER A 30 -2.76 41.43 -25.94
N GLY A 31 -3.96 42.01 -25.98
CA GLY A 31 -5.22 41.28 -25.90
C GLY A 31 -5.56 40.41 -27.11
N GLY A 32 -6.44 39.44 -26.87
CA GLY A 32 -7.03 38.57 -27.88
C GLY A 32 -7.29 37.19 -27.30
N ASP A 33 -8.51 36.94 -26.85
CA ASP A 33 -8.93 35.63 -26.34
C ASP A 33 -9.10 34.67 -27.53
N ALA A 34 -8.02 33.97 -27.85
CA ALA A 34 -8.00 32.79 -28.68
C ALA A 34 -6.79 31.94 -28.28
N LEU A 35 -6.95 30.62 -28.50
CA LEU A 35 -5.97 29.58 -28.81
C LEU A 35 -6.13 28.39 -27.84
N ALA A 36 -6.80 27.31 -28.24
CA ALA A 36 -6.33 26.30 -29.20
C ALA A 36 -5.08 25.57 -28.71
N GLY A 37 -5.30 24.29 -28.36
CA GLY A 37 -4.36 23.20 -28.60
C GLY A 37 -3.08 23.20 -27.77
N GLY A 38 -3.10 22.46 -26.65
CA GLY A 38 -1.91 21.85 -26.07
C GLY A 38 -2.25 20.40 -25.77
N ASP A 39 -1.55 19.48 -26.43
CA ASP A 39 -1.77 18.04 -26.39
C ASP A 39 -1.84 17.52 -24.95
N CYS A 40 -2.99 16.92 -24.60
CA CYS A 40 -3.13 16.07 -23.42
C CYS A 40 -2.20 14.88 -23.60
N ALA A 41 -0.98 14.98 -23.09
CA ALA A 41 -0.13 13.83 -22.83
C ALA A 41 -0.96 12.85 -21.98
N GLU A 42 -1.07 11.61 -22.46
CA GLU A 42 -1.83 10.54 -21.81
C GLU A 42 -1.42 10.41 -20.34
N GLU A 43 -2.26 10.96 -19.46
CA GLU A 43 -2.16 10.78 -18.02
C GLU A 43 -2.34 9.28 -17.73
N LYS A 44 -1.28 8.59 -17.31
CA LYS A 44 -1.44 7.28 -16.67
C LYS A 44 -2.38 7.48 -15.48
N GLY A 45 -3.55 6.87 -15.60
CA GLY A 45 -4.75 7.23 -14.86
C GLY A 45 -4.57 7.17 -13.35
N ALA A 46 -5.07 8.20 -12.69
CA ALA A 46 -5.49 8.11 -11.31
C ALA A 46 -6.32 6.81 -11.14
N LEU A 47 -5.96 5.93 -10.18
CA LEU A 47 -6.68 4.67 -9.93
C LEU A 47 -8.19 4.88 -9.68
N TRP A 48 -8.57 6.01 -9.10
CA TRP A 48 -9.97 6.36 -8.83
C TRP A 48 -10.24 7.86 -9.05
N PRO A 49 -10.34 8.33 -10.31
CA PRO A 49 -10.49 9.74 -10.60
C PRO A 49 -11.86 10.26 -10.14
N GLY A 50 -11.89 11.45 -9.54
CA GLY A 50 -13.12 12.12 -9.14
C GLY A 50 -13.72 11.70 -7.79
N GLN A 51 -13.04 10.82 -7.05
CA GLN A 51 -13.41 10.43 -5.69
C GLN A 51 -12.23 10.57 -4.72
N ALA A 52 -12.52 10.88 -3.47
CA ALA A 52 -11.55 10.95 -2.39
C ALA A 52 -12.22 10.50 -1.09
N PHE A 53 -11.47 9.81 -0.23
CA PHE A 53 -11.92 9.43 1.09
C PHE A 53 -11.23 10.32 2.14
N SER A 54 -11.96 10.78 3.16
CA SER A 54 -11.42 11.70 4.16
C SER A 54 -11.80 11.28 5.57
N LEU A 55 -10.81 11.31 6.46
CA LEU A 55 -10.97 11.00 7.88
C LEU A 55 -10.53 12.21 8.73
N GLU A 56 -11.33 12.54 9.73
CA GLU A 56 -10.98 13.59 10.69
C GLU A 56 -9.90 13.06 11.64
N VAL A 57 -8.81 13.82 11.73
CA VAL A 57 -7.62 13.48 12.51
C VAL A 57 -7.79 14.02 13.92
N ASP A 58 -7.70 13.12 14.91
CA ASP A 58 -7.62 13.48 16.32
C ASP A 58 -6.17 13.84 16.70
N GLN A 59 -5.23 12.94 16.38
CA GLN A 59 -3.82 13.09 16.73
C GLN A 59 -2.92 12.31 15.76
N VAL A 60 -1.83 12.93 15.29
CA VAL A 60 -0.76 12.21 14.58
C VAL A 60 0.10 11.46 15.61
N LEU A 61 0.22 10.14 15.43
CA LEU A 61 0.94 9.25 16.35
C LEU A 61 2.37 8.99 15.87
N PHE A 62 2.56 8.88 14.55
CA PHE A 62 3.84 8.62 13.91
C PHE A 62 3.82 9.16 12.48
N HIS A 63 4.92 9.78 12.03
CA HIS A 63 5.09 10.15 10.62
C HIS A 63 6.58 10.18 10.29
N GLU A 64 7.05 9.18 9.57
CA GLU A 64 8.43 9.10 9.09
C GLU A 64 8.47 8.44 7.71
N ARG A 65 9.51 8.74 6.93
CA ARG A 65 9.74 8.10 5.64
C ARG A 65 10.77 6.98 5.80
N SER A 66 10.38 5.76 5.45
CA SER A 66 11.28 4.60 5.41
C SER A 66 12.14 4.63 4.13
N LYS A 67 12.95 3.58 3.94
CA LYS A 67 13.67 3.38 2.67
C LYS A 67 12.73 3.17 1.47
N TYR A 68 11.53 2.65 1.73
CA TYR A 68 10.59 2.20 0.70
C TYR A 68 9.43 3.17 0.50
N GLN A 69 8.89 3.76 1.57
CA GLN A 69 7.63 4.52 1.52
C GLN A 69 7.48 5.53 2.67
N ASP A 70 6.57 6.48 2.53
CA ASP A 70 6.14 7.40 3.59
C ASP A 70 5.15 6.69 4.53
N VAL A 71 5.51 6.53 5.80
CA VAL A 71 4.71 5.82 6.81
C VAL A 71 4.07 6.83 7.75
N LEU A 72 2.75 6.90 7.73
CA LEU A 72 1.95 7.77 8.59
C LEU A 72 0.98 6.92 9.43
N VAL A 73 0.98 7.16 10.73
CA VAL A 73 -0.04 6.67 11.63
C VAL A 73 -0.68 7.82 12.38
N PHE A 74 -2.00 7.88 12.31
CA PHE A 74 -2.77 8.84 13.08
C PHE A 74 -3.98 8.20 13.72
N LYS A 75 -4.41 8.77 14.84
CA LYS A 75 -5.68 8.45 15.45
C LYS A 75 -6.77 9.31 14.81
N SER A 76 -7.79 8.66 14.28
CA SER A 76 -9.00 9.32 13.76
C SER A 76 -10.04 9.51 14.85
N LYS A 77 -11.01 10.41 14.62
CA LYS A 77 -12.13 10.62 15.56
C LYS A 77 -13.08 9.42 15.66
N THR A 78 -13.26 8.68 14.56
CA THR A 78 -14.36 7.72 14.41
C THR A 78 -13.94 6.32 13.95
N TYR A 79 -12.69 6.12 13.52
CA TYR A 79 -12.16 4.87 12.95
C TYR A 79 -10.99 4.28 13.76
N GLY A 80 -10.63 4.87 14.91
CA GLY A 80 -9.49 4.44 15.71
C GLY A 80 -8.16 4.84 15.06
N ASN A 81 -7.11 4.06 15.29
CA ASN A 81 -5.82 4.25 14.64
C ASN A 81 -5.87 3.86 13.16
N VAL A 82 -5.21 4.65 12.33
CA VAL A 82 -5.20 4.52 10.87
C VAL A 82 -3.74 4.45 10.41
N LEU A 83 -3.40 3.43 9.61
CA LEU A 83 -2.12 3.33 8.94
C LEU A 83 -2.26 3.79 7.49
N VAL A 84 -1.34 4.64 7.08
CA VAL A 84 -1.25 5.20 5.74
C VAL A 84 0.15 4.99 5.21
N LEU A 85 0.24 4.43 4.01
CA LEU A 85 1.49 4.23 3.28
C LEU A 85 1.43 5.04 1.98
N ASP A 86 2.41 5.91 1.77
CA ASP A 86 2.51 6.82 0.61
C ASP A 86 1.28 7.72 0.36
N GLY A 87 0.37 7.82 1.34
CA GLY A 87 -0.88 8.59 1.24
C GLY A 87 -2.12 7.76 0.95
N VAL A 88 -1.98 6.45 0.79
CA VAL A 88 -3.06 5.48 0.63
C VAL A 88 -3.36 4.87 2.00
N ILE A 89 -4.64 4.85 2.39
CA ILE A 89 -5.04 4.24 3.66
C ILE A 89 -4.95 2.73 3.50
N GLN A 90 -4.12 2.09 4.32
CA GLN A 90 -3.98 0.64 4.29
C GLN A 90 -5.02 -0.03 5.17
N CYS A 91 -5.22 0.50 6.38
CA CYS A 91 -6.13 -0.09 7.35
C CYS A 91 -6.60 0.90 8.41
N THR A 92 -7.74 0.59 9.02
CA THR A 92 -8.23 1.26 10.22
C THR A 92 -8.66 0.23 11.27
N GLU A 93 -8.45 0.53 12.55
CA GLU A 93 -8.87 -0.38 13.64
C GLU A 93 -10.37 -0.73 13.60
N ARG A 94 -11.21 0.10 12.97
CA ARG A 94 -12.66 -0.08 12.95
C ARG A 94 -13.14 -1.09 11.92
N ASP A 95 -12.52 -1.18 10.75
CA ASP A 95 -13.03 -1.97 9.61
C ASP A 95 -12.05 -3.02 9.09
N GLU A 96 -10.81 -3.03 9.57
CA GLU A 96 -9.78 -3.95 9.13
C GLU A 96 -10.17 -5.43 9.22
N PHE A 97 -10.93 -5.81 10.26
CA PHE A 97 -11.36 -7.19 10.48
C PHE A 97 -12.05 -7.78 9.24
N ALA A 98 -12.76 -6.96 8.46
CA ALA A 98 -13.46 -7.42 7.26
C ALA A 98 -12.48 -7.90 6.18
N TYR A 99 -11.31 -7.26 6.07
CA TYR A 99 -10.27 -7.63 5.12
C TYR A 99 -9.35 -8.72 5.67
N GLN A 100 -8.85 -8.54 6.90
CA GLN A 100 -7.91 -9.49 7.51
C GLN A 100 -8.53 -10.85 7.84
N GLU A 101 -9.79 -10.92 8.27
CA GLU A 101 -10.45 -12.21 8.51
C GLU A 101 -10.67 -12.99 7.22
N MET A 102 -10.86 -12.29 6.10
CA MET A 102 -11.09 -12.89 4.80
C MET A 102 -9.80 -13.40 4.16
N LEU A 103 -8.73 -12.59 4.19
CA LEU A 103 -7.50 -12.91 3.46
C LEU A 103 -6.46 -13.60 4.36
N THR A 104 -6.15 -13.04 5.52
CA THR A 104 -4.88 -13.31 6.21
C THR A 104 -5.03 -14.19 7.45
N HIS A 105 -6.04 -13.96 8.30
CA HIS A 105 -6.22 -14.73 9.54
C HIS A 105 -6.44 -16.23 9.29
N LEU A 106 -7.19 -16.59 8.25
CA LEU A 106 -7.51 -17.99 7.97
C LEU A 106 -6.28 -18.83 7.67
N ALA A 107 -5.33 -18.31 6.89
CA ALA A 107 -4.11 -19.02 6.55
C ALA A 107 -3.09 -18.98 7.70
N MET A 108 -2.89 -17.80 8.30
CA MET A 108 -1.84 -17.58 9.30
C MET A 108 -2.07 -18.35 10.61
N PHE A 109 -3.32 -18.47 11.06
CA PHE A 109 -3.62 -19.14 12.33
C PHE A 109 -3.78 -20.66 12.21
N ASN A 110 -4.25 -21.15 11.06
CA ASN A 110 -4.54 -22.58 10.88
C ASN A 110 -3.38 -23.37 10.27
N HIS A 111 -2.47 -22.72 9.53
CA HIS A 111 -1.33 -23.43 8.96
C HIS A 111 -0.31 -23.79 10.06
N PRO A 112 0.30 -24.99 10.05
CA PRO A 112 1.28 -25.39 11.05
C PRO A 112 2.58 -24.58 10.98
N MET A 113 2.91 -24.01 9.81
CA MET A 113 4.15 -23.29 9.55
C MET A 113 3.87 -22.10 8.60
N PRO A 114 3.24 -21.03 9.09
CA PRO A 114 3.05 -19.80 8.32
C PRO A 114 4.37 -19.06 8.14
N GLN A 115 4.60 -18.55 6.94
CA GLN A 115 5.71 -17.66 6.63
C GLN A 115 5.14 -16.33 6.14
N ASP A 116 5.74 -15.23 6.61
CA ASP A 116 5.34 -13.87 6.24
C ASP A 116 6.59 -13.12 5.76
N CYS A 117 6.47 -12.43 4.62
CA CYS A 117 7.57 -11.74 3.96
C CYS A 117 7.18 -10.29 3.73
N GLU A 118 7.78 -9.39 4.52
CA GLU A 118 7.54 -7.95 4.46
C GLU A 118 8.83 -7.24 4.09
N ILE A 119 8.75 -6.31 3.13
CA ILE A 119 9.91 -5.58 2.62
C ILE A 119 10.36 -4.48 3.59
N ASP A 120 9.43 -3.88 4.33
CA ASP A 120 9.64 -2.72 5.18
C ASP A 120 9.49 -3.02 6.68
N GLU A 121 10.62 -3.17 7.36
CA GLU A 121 10.68 -3.39 8.82
C GLU A 121 9.97 -2.28 9.62
N MET A 122 9.95 -1.03 9.11
CA MET A 122 9.28 0.08 9.77
C MET A 122 7.77 -0.17 9.88
N VAL A 123 7.15 -0.79 8.87
CA VAL A 123 5.72 -1.10 8.87
C VAL A 123 5.39 -2.10 9.98
N ILE A 124 6.23 -3.11 10.19
CA ILE A 124 6.06 -4.10 11.26
C ILE A 124 6.17 -3.44 12.63
N ASP A 125 7.21 -2.64 12.84
CA ASP A 125 7.46 -2.01 14.15
C ASP A 125 6.38 -0.99 14.52
N VAL A 126 5.94 -0.21 13.55
CA VAL A 126 4.83 0.74 13.71
C VAL A 126 3.52 0.00 13.97
N SER A 127 3.25 -1.09 13.24
CA SER A 127 2.06 -1.93 13.45
C SER A 127 2.04 -2.56 14.84
N ARG A 128 3.18 -3.09 15.32
CA ARG A 128 3.30 -3.62 16.70
C ARG A 128 3.01 -2.58 17.77
N LYS A 129 3.42 -1.33 17.53
CA LYS A 129 3.30 -0.25 18.50
C LYS A 129 1.91 0.38 18.52
N PHE A 130 1.31 0.59 17.36
CA PHE A 130 0.09 1.39 17.22
C PHE A 130 -1.13 0.60 16.74
N LEU A 131 -0.96 -0.64 16.28
CA LEU A 131 -2.02 -1.55 15.85
C LEU A 131 -1.90 -2.90 16.56
N PRO A 132 -1.96 -2.93 17.92
CA PRO A 132 -1.65 -4.14 18.70
C PRO A 132 -2.61 -5.31 18.45
N GLN A 133 -3.87 -5.03 18.10
CA GLN A 133 -4.86 -6.07 17.80
C GLN A 133 -4.55 -6.79 16.48
N MET A 134 -4.03 -6.06 15.49
CA MET A 134 -3.70 -6.58 14.17
C MET A 134 -2.34 -7.28 14.17
N SER A 135 -1.42 -6.80 15.00
CA SER A 135 -0.04 -7.29 15.07
C SER A 135 0.16 -8.47 16.04
N GLU A 136 -0.90 -9.01 16.64
CA GLU A 136 -0.81 -10.15 17.56
C GLU A 136 -0.20 -11.38 16.86
N ALA A 137 -0.47 -11.57 15.57
CA ALA A 137 0.09 -12.66 14.76
C ALA A 137 1.64 -12.66 14.77
N PHE A 138 2.28 -11.50 14.86
CA PHE A 138 3.74 -11.37 14.93
C PHE A 138 4.36 -11.92 16.21
N THR A 139 3.55 -12.22 17.22
CA THR A 139 3.99 -12.83 18.49
C THR A 139 3.89 -14.37 18.48
N SER A 140 3.25 -14.94 17.45
CA SER A 140 3.05 -16.38 17.34
C SER A 140 4.39 -17.11 17.15
N PRO A 141 4.71 -18.13 17.96
CA PRO A 141 5.95 -18.90 17.79
C PRO A 141 5.96 -19.75 16.51
N LYS A 142 4.82 -19.88 15.83
CA LYS A 142 4.72 -20.56 14.54
C LYS A 142 5.15 -19.68 13.37
N LEU A 143 5.10 -18.36 13.55
CA LEU A 143 5.39 -17.42 12.48
C LEU A 143 6.88 -17.38 12.19
N ASN A 144 7.24 -17.67 10.94
CA ASN A 144 8.54 -17.33 10.41
C ASN A 144 8.45 -15.99 9.66
N LEU A 145 8.92 -14.91 10.30
CA LEU A 145 8.95 -13.58 9.69
C LEU A 145 10.25 -13.37 8.91
N VAL A 146 10.13 -13.02 7.64
CA VAL A 146 11.23 -12.72 6.72
C VAL A 146 11.15 -11.24 6.36
N ILE A 147 12.25 -10.51 6.58
CA ILE A 147 12.34 -9.12 6.12
C ILE A 147 13.04 -9.10 4.76
N GLY A 148 12.31 -8.76 3.71
CA GLY A 148 12.84 -8.74 2.35
C GLY A 148 11.77 -8.62 1.27
N ASP A 149 12.23 -8.44 0.04
CA ASP A 149 11.38 -8.36 -1.13
C ASP A 149 10.72 -9.72 -1.42
N GLY A 150 9.38 -9.73 -1.51
CA GLY A 150 8.58 -10.94 -1.71
C GLY A 150 8.82 -11.60 -3.07
N TYR A 151 9.14 -10.84 -4.11
CA TYR A 151 9.45 -11.39 -5.43
C TYR A 151 10.80 -12.12 -5.43
N ASP A 152 11.84 -11.52 -4.84
CA ASP A 152 13.15 -12.15 -4.65
C ASP A 152 13.13 -13.31 -3.67
N PHE A 153 12.22 -13.28 -2.69
CA PHE A 153 11.91 -14.42 -1.85
C PHE A 153 11.38 -15.56 -2.70
N LEU A 154 10.27 -15.38 -3.41
CA LEU A 154 9.61 -16.42 -4.21
C LEU A 154 10.52 -17.07 -5.26
N LYS A 155 11.42 -16.31 -5.90
CA LYS A 155 12.40 -16.87 -6.86
C LYS A 155 13.25 -18.01 -6.31
N LYS A 156 13.45 -18.05 -4.99
CA LYS A 156 14.28 -19.04 -4.30
C LYS A 156 13.50 -20.29 -3.88
N HIS A 157 12.19 -20.30 -4.07
CA HIS A 157 11.29 -21.37 -3.63
C HIS A 157 10.63 -22.08 -4.82
N GLU A 158 10.45 -23.39 -4.69
CA GLU A 158 9.82 -24.24 -5.70
C GLU A 158 9.08 -25.38 -5.02
N ASN A 159 7.80 -25.57 -5.36
CA ASN A 159 6.95 -26.65 -4.83
C ASN A 159 6.95 -26.72 -3.28
N GLU A 160 6.93 -25.56 -2.62
CA GLU A 160 7.11 -25.45 -1.17
C GLU A 160 5.80 -25.12 -0.45
N PHE A 161 4.99 -24.23 -1.01
CA PHE A 161 3.84 -23.66 -0.32
C PHE A 161 2.53 -24.32 -0.74
N ASP A 162 1.67 -24.64 0.24
CA ASP A 162 0.32 -25.13 0.01
C ASP A 162 -0.66 -23.99 -0.30
N VAL A 163 -0.43 -22.82 0.31
CA VAL A 163 -1.21 -21.59 0.13
C VAL A 163 -0.24 -20.41 0.04
N ILE A 164 -0.45 -19.50 -0.91
CA ILE A 164 0.21 -18.20 -0.96
C ILE A 164 -0.86 -17.11 -0.93
N LEU A 165 -0.64 -16.11 -0.10
CA LEU A 165 -1.44 -14.90 -0.01
C LEU A 165 -0.57 -13.72 -0.41
N THR A 166 -0.99 -12.94 -1.40
CA THR A 166 -0.37 -11.67 -1.75
C THR A 166 -1.26 -10.55 -1.23
N ASP A 167 -0.91 -10.03 -0.06
CA ASP A 167 -1.53 -8.85 0.54
C ASP A 167 -0.67 -7.63 0.21
N SER A 168 -1.01 -6.94 -0.89
CA SER A 168 -0.20 -5.84 -1.44
C SER A 168 -1.05 -4.60 -1.64
N SER A 169 -0.45 -3.41 -1.50
CA SER A 169 -1.09 -2.16 -1.91
C SER A 169 -1.34 -2.11 -3.43
N ASP A 170 -2.03 -1.06 -3.88
CA ASP A 170 -2.19 -0.74 -5.30
C ASP A 170 -0.87 -0.79 -6.08
N PRO A 171 -0.90 -1.06 -7.42
CA PRO A 171 0.28 -1.21 -8.28
C PRO A 171 1.02 0.12 -8.49
N ILE A 172 1.61 0.64 -7.42
CA ILE A 172 2.40 1.86 -7.37
C ILE A 172 3.66 1.59 -6.55
N GLY A 173 4.81 2.05 -7.05
CA GLY A 173 6.06 1.97 -6.33
C GLY A 173 6.51 0.52 -6.13
N PRO A 174 6.83 0.07 -4.90
CA PRO A 174 7.37 -1.27 -4.67
C PRO A 174 6.40 -2.40 -5.03
N ALA A 175 5.09 -2.11 -5.08
CA ALA A 175 4.06 -3.11 -5.37
C ALA A 175 3.84 -3.36 -6.88
N GLU A 176 4.36 -2.52 -7.79
CA GLU A 176 4.13 -2.65 -9.24
C GLU A 176 4.47 -4.05 -9.78
N ILE A 177 5.61 -4.59 -9.33
CA ILE A 177 6.10 -5.90 -9.79
C ILE A 177 5.19 -7.06 -9.38
N LEU A 178 4.38 -6.89 -8.32
CA LEU A 178 3.46 -7.91 -7.81
C LEU A 178 2.24 -8.12 -8.74
N TYR A 179 2.07 -7.25 -9.74
CA TYR A 179 1.03 -7.33 -10.75
C TYR A 179 1.55 -7.78 -12.12
N GLU A 180 2.85 -8.06 -12.25
CA GLU A 180 3.47 -8.50 -13.51
C GLU A 180 3.39 -10.02 -13.71
N GLU A 181 3.36 -10.47 -14.98
CA GLU A 181 3.26 -11.89 -15.35
C GLU A 181 4.41 -12.72 -14.75
N GLU A 182 5.60 -12.12 -14.66
CA GLU A 182 6.79 -12.70 -14.06
C GLU A 182 6.61 -13.07 -12.58
N TYR A 183 5.86 -12.25 -11.83
CA TYR A 183 5.53 -12.53 -10.44
C TYR A 183 4.59 -13.74 -10.33
N TYR A 184 3.55 -13.79 -11.16
CA TYR A 184 2.62 -14.93 -11.19
C TYR A 184 3.30 -16.24 -11.60
N LYS A 185 4.29 -16.20 -12.50
CA LYS A 185 5.13 -17.38 -12.82
C LYS A 185 5.93 -17.86 -11.61
N CYS A 186 6.43 -16.94 -10.78
CA CYS A 186 7.14 -17.30 -9.55
C CYS A 186 6.17 -17.91 -8.53
N LEU A 187 4.96 -17.36 -8.41
CA LEU A 187 3.91 -17.92 -7.55
C LEU A 187 3.53 -19.35 -7.95
N GLU A 188 3.27 -19.59 -9.24
CA GLU A 188 2.93 -20.92 -9.76
C GLU A 188 4.05 -21.93 -9.45
N LYS A 189 5.31 -21.52 -9.63
CA LYS A 189 6.48 -22.36 -9.35
C LYS A 189 6.64 -22.66 -7.86
N ALA A 190 6.39 -21.68 -7.00
CA ALA A 190 6.55 -21.82 -5.55
C ALA A 190 5.42 -22.66 -4.92
N LEU A 191 4.24 -22.68 -5.52
CA LEU A 191 3.10 -23.49 -5.09
C LEU A 191 3.31 -24.98 -5.36
N ARG A 192 2.82 -25.81 -4.42
CA ARG A 192 2.70 -27.26 -4.62
C ARG A 192 1.59 -27.60 -5.62
N PRO A 193 1.57 -28.82 -6.20
CA PRO A 193 0.42 -29.31 -6.95
C PRO A 193 -0.88 -29.15 -6.15
N LYS A 194 -1.87 -28.46 -6.73
CA LYS A 194 -3.15 -28.08 -6.09
C LYS A 194 -3.02 -27.00 -5.00
N GLY A 195 -1.89 -26.31 -4.94
CA GLY A 195 -1.73 -25.14 -4.10
C GLY A 195 -2.68 -24.02 -4.51
N VAL A 196 -3.00 -23.15 -3.55
CA VAL A 196 -3.98 -22.07 -3.74
C VAL A 196 -3.29 -20.72 -3.63
N LEU A 197 -3.60 -19.82 -4.56
CA LEU A 197 -3.23 -18.42 -4.50
C LEU A 197 -4.48 -17.58 -4.20
N ALA A 198 -4.36 -16.63 -3.28
CA ALA A 198 -5.26 -15.50 -3.18
C ALA A 198 -4.43 -14.20 -3.19
N SER A 199 -4.90 -13.19 -3.91
CA SER A 199 -4.20 -11.92 -4.07
C SER A 199 -5.21 -10.79 -4.01
N GLN A 200 -4.82 -9.64 -3.45
CA GLN A 200 -5.52 -8.39 -3.76
C GLN A 200 -5.54 -8.21 -5.29
N ALA A 201 -6.71 -7.83 -5.83
CA ALA A 201 -6.89 -7.53 -7.24
C ALA A 201 -7.63 -6.20 -7.36
N THR A 202 -6.94 -5.19 -7.88
CA THR A 202 -7.46 -3.87 -8.22
C THR A 202 -7.63 -3.82 -9.73
N GLY A 203 -8.80 -3.37 -10.20
CA GLY A 203 -9.21 -3.40 -11.61
C GLY A 203 -9.23 -2.05 -12.29
#